data_AF-A0A941FMT9-F1
#
_entry.id   AF-A0A941FMT9-F1
#
_cell.length_a   1.000
_cell.length_b   1.000
_cell.length_c   1.000
_cell.angle_alpha   90.00
_cell.angle_beta   90.00
_cell.angle_gamma   90.00
#
_symmetry.space_group_name_H-M   'P 1'
#
loop_
_entity.id
_entity.type
_entity.pdbx_description
1 polymer ?
#
loop_
_entity_poly.entity_id
_entity_poly.type
_entity_poly.pdbx_seq_one_letter_code
_entity_poly.pdbx_strand_id
1 'polypeptide(L)' 'MNKAAAATFIAEMGVDMSVFKSAKHLASWAGVSPETTESAGKKTSKTTQGNKALKTMAVECVLLATSR' A
#
# COMPACT_ATOMS: atom_id res chain seq x y z
N MET A 1 -15.45 -9.59 -0.98
CA MET A 1 -14.85 -8.24 -0.85
C MET A 1 -15.54 -7.53 0.30
N ASN A 2 -14.78 -7.15 1.33
CA ASN A 2 -15.33 -6.52 2.53
C ASN A 2 -15.60 -5.02 2.27
N LYS A 3 -16.86 -4.57 2.37
CA LYS A 3 -17.23 -3.15 2.19
C LYS A 3 -16.53 -2.23 3.19
N ALA A 4 -16.23 -2.73 4.39
CA ALA A 4 -15.51 -1.97 5.41
C ALA A 4 -14.08 -1.65 4.96
N ALA A 5 -13.40 -2.60 4.31
CA ALA A 5 -12.05 -2.36 3.78
C ALA A 5 -12.08 -1.22 2.74
N ALA A 6 -13.04 -1.25 1.80
CA ALA A 6 -13.19 -0.19 0.79
C ALA A 6 -13.44 1.19 1.43
N ALA A 7 -14.28 1.27 2.46
CA ALA A 7 -14.53 2.51 3.19
C ALA A 7 -13.26 3.03 3.89
N THR A 8 -12.48 2.16 4.52
CA THR A 8 -11.18 2.51 5.12
C THR A 8 -10.19 2.98 4.07
N PHE A 9 -10.10 2.31 2.92
CA PHE A 9 -9.24 2.76 1.82
C PHE A 9 -9.58 4.18 1.39
N ILE A 10 -10.88 4.49 1.18
CA ILE A 10 -11.35 5.84 0.80
C ILE A 10 -11.10 6.86 1.91
N ALA A 11 -11.27 6.49 3.19
CA ALA A 11 -10.98 7.38 4.32
C ALA A 11 -9.48 7.72 4.43
N GLU A 12 -8.60 6.76 4.14
CA GLU A 12 -7.14 6.92 4.26
C GLU A 12 -6.51 7.60 3.04
N MET A 13 -6.98 7.28 1.82
CA MET A 13 -6.46 7.87 0.57
C MET A 13 -7.15 9.20 0.21
N GLY A 14 -8.35 9.43 0.74
CA GLY A 14 -9.25 10.50 0.32
C GLY A 14 -10.07 10.13 -0.92
N VAL A 15 -11.18 10.84 -1.15
CA VAL A 15 -12.04 10.63 -2.33
C VAL A 15 -11.38 11.12 -3.62
N ASP A 16 -10.40 12.02 -3.51
CA ASP A 16 -9.68 12.59 -4.63
C ASP A 16 -8.41 11.78 -4.93
N MET A 17 -8.50 10.96 -5.98
CA MET A 17 -7.37 10.15 -6.47
C MET A 17 -6.46 10.93 -7.44
N SER A 18 -6.78 12.19 -7.78
CA SER A 18 -5.96 13.02 -8.68
C SER A 18 -4.61 13.41 -8.08
N VAL A 19 -4.51 13.36 -6.74
CA VAL A 19 -3.26 13.55 -6.00
C VAL A 19 -2.22 12.46 -6.29
N PHE A 20 -2.66 11.27 -6.73
CA PHE A 20 -1.75 10.18 -7.12
C PHE A 20 -1.62 10.11 -8.64
N LYS A 21 -0.41 10.42 -9.12
CA LYS A 21 -0.08 10.40 -10.56
C LYS A 21 -0.25 9.02 -11.22
N SER A 22 -0.22 7.94 -10.44
CA SER A 22 -0.52 6.58 -10.89
C SER A 22 -0.79 5.63 -9.72
N ALA A 23 -1.38 4.46 -10.00
CA ALA A 23 -1.57 3.39 -9.01
C ALA A 23 -0.25 2.91 -8.39
N LYS A 24 0.88 3.02 -9.11
CA LYS A 24 2.22 2.72 -8.55
C LYS A 24 2.64 3.75 -7.49
N HIS A 25 2.30 5.02 -7.69
CA HIS A 25 2.54 6.06 -6.69
C HIS A 25 1.72 5.83 -5.42
N LEU A 26 0.45 5.42 -5.58
CA LEU A 26 -0.39 5.03 -4.45
C LEU A 26 0.21 3.84 -3.68
N ALA A 27 0.64 2.80 -4.39
CA ALA A 27 1.22 1.60 -3.78
C ALA A 27 2.57 1.86 -3.07
N SER A 28 3.36 2.81 -3.58
CA SER A 28 4.57 3.29 -2.92
C SER A 28 4.26 4.11 -1.66
N TRP A 29 3.30 5.04 -1.74
CA TRP A 29 2.84 5.84 -0.60
C TRP A 29 2.22 4.99 0.52
N ALA A 30 1.42 3.98 0.15
CA ALA A 30 0.83 3.03 1.10
C ALA A 30 1.85 2.05 1.71
N GLY A 31 3.12 2.06 1.26
CA GLY A 31 4.17 1.20 1.82
C GLY A 31 3.97 -0.30 1.59
N VAL A 32 3.18 -0.64 0.57
CA VAL A 32 2.94 -2.02 0.10
C VAL A 32 3.86 -2.40 -1.06
N SER A 33 4.49 -1.42 -1.71
CA SER A 33 5.55 -1.70 -2.69
C SER A 33 6.92 -1.86 -2.00
N PRO A 34 7.75 -2.82 -2.44
CA PRO A 34 9.14 -2.88 -2.00
C PRO A 34 9.86 -1.62 -2.49
N GLU A 35 10.47 -0.86 -1.58
CA GLU A 35 11.32 0.26 -1.95
C GLU A 35 12.65 -0.31 -2.44
N THR A 36 13.02 0.03 -3.67
CA THR A 36 14.35 -0.29 -4.22
C THR A 36 15.19 0.97 -4.15
N THR A 37 15.84 1.16 -3.00
CA THR A 37 16.73 2.29 -2.79
C THR A 37 18.16 1.80 -3.01
N GLU A 38 18.73 2.18 -4.15
CA GLU A 38 20.12 1.92 -4.52
C GLU A 38 20.94 3.19 -4.25
N SER A 39 21.84 3.11 -3.28
CA SER A 39 22.78 4.19 -2.96
C SER A 39 24.19 3.63 -3.01
N ALA A 40 25.06 4.27 -3.78
CA ALA A 40 26.48 3.88 -3.95
C ALA A 40 26.68 2.38 -4.30
N GLY A 41 25.85 1.84 -5.20
CA GLY A 41 25.94 0.44 -5.64
C GLY A 41 25.44 -0.60 -4.62
N LYS A 42 24.94 -0.16 -3.46
CA LYS A 42 24.34 -1.05 -2.46
C LYS A 42 22.82 -1.05 -2.58
N LYS A 43 22.28 -2.19 -3.01
CA LYS A 43 20.84 -2.40 -3.12
C LYS A 43 20.27 -2.70 -1.73
N THR A 44 19.35 -1.85 -1.27
CA THR A 44 18.60 -2.10 -0.05
C THR A 44 17.13 -2.34 -0.40
N SER A 45 16.62 -3.50 0.02
CA SER A 45 15.22 -3.88 -0.14
C SER A 45 14.51 -3.63 1.19
N LYS A 46 14.14 -2.38 1.45
CA LYS A 46 13.36 -2.03 2.64
C LYS A 46 11.94 -1.73 2.21
N THR A 47 10.96 -2.11 3.02
CA THR A 47 9.58 -1.68 2.77
C THR A 47 9.43 -0.28 3.34
N THR A 48 8.93 0.66 2.55
CA THR A 48 8.62 2.01 3.02
C THR A 48 7.67 1.93 4.22
N GLN A 49 7.92 2.71 5.26
CA GLN A 49 6.96 2.94 6.35
C GLN A 49 5.84 3.85 5.81
N GLY A 50 5.02 3.29 4.93
CA GLY A 50 3.79 3.93 4.45
C GLY A 50 2.69 3.84 5.51
N ASN A 51 1.47 4.14 5.09
CA ASN A 51 0.31 4.10 5.97
C ASN A 51 0.10 2.68 6.56
N LYS A 52 0.28 2.55 7.88
CA LYS A 52 0.19 1.28 8.60
C LYS A 52 -1.20 0.66 8.52
N ALA A 53 -2.27 1.46 8.55
CA ALA A 53 -3.64 0.97 8.49
C ALA A 53 -3.93 0.33 7.13
N LEU A 54 -3.54 1.01 6.04
CA LEU A 54 -3.65 0.50 4.67
C LEU A 54 -2.87 -0.80 4.47
N LYS A 55 -1.65 -0.86 5.01
CA LYS A 55 -0.80 -2.05 4.91
C LYS A 55 -1.39 -3.25 5.65
N THR A 56 -1.87 -3.07 6.87
CA THR A 56 -2.52 -4.14 7.65
C THR A 56 -3.78 -4.64 6.96
N MET A 57 -4.65 -3.73 6.48
CA MET A 57 -5.87 -4.10 5.75
C MET A 57 -5.60 -4.85 4.45
N ALA A 58 -4.55 -4.45 3.72
CA ALA A 58 -4.13 -5.15 2.50
C ALA A 58 -3.66 -6.58 2.81
N VAL A 59 -2.87 -6.77 3.87
CA VAL A 59 -2.40 -8.09 4.32
C VAL A 59 -3.58 -8.97 4.76
N GLU A 60 -4.53 -8.43 5.52
CA GLU A 60 -5.74 -9.15 5.93
C GLU A 60 -6.59 -9.57 4.72
N CYS A 61 -6.77 -8.68 3.72
CA CYS A 61 -7.49 -9.02 2.50
C CYS A 61 -6.80 -10.13 1.70
N VAL A 62 -5.47 -10.10 1.59
CA VAL A 62 -4.68 -11.13 0.90
C VAL A 62 -4.76 -12.47 1.63
N LEU A 63 -4.65 -12.44 2.97
CA LEU A 63 -4.75 -13.65 3.80
C LEU A 63 -6.13 -14.30 3.65
N LEU A 64 -7.20 -13.51 3.74
CA LEU A 64 -8.58 -14.00 3.51
C LEU A 64 -8.80 -14.51 2.08
N ALA A 65 -8.14 -13.92 1.08
CA ALA A 65 -8.23 -14.38 -0.30
C ALA A 65 -7.49 -15.70 -0.52
N THR A 66 -6.41 -15.94 0.24
CA THR A 66 -5.50 -17.10 0.09
C THR A 66 -5.92 -18.28 0.97
N SER A 67 -6.57 -18.06 2.11
CA SER A 67 -7.12 -19.14 2.98
C SER A 67 -8.36 -19.83 2.40
N ARG A 68 -8.44 -19.99 1.08
CA ARG A 68 -9.51 -20.70 0.39
C ARG A 68 -9.06 -22.08 -0.08
#